data_AF-A0A1L9PLI9-F1
#
_entry.id   AF-A0A1L9PLI9-F1
#
_cell.length_a   1.000
_cell.length_b   1.000
_cell.length_c   1.000
_cell.angle_alpha   90.00
_cell.angle_beta   90.00
_cell.angle_gamma   90.00
#
_symmetry.space_group_name_H-M   'P 1'
#
loop_
_entity.id
_entity.type
_entity.pdbx_description
1 polymer ?
#
loop_
_entity_poly.entity_id
_entity_poly.type
_entity_poly.pdbx_seq_one_letter_code
_entity_poly.pdbx_strand_id
1 'polypeptide(L)'
;LRRVEPNGRCSPHSPWSIRQTGVYQKLIQNQERCQKHSSVFLLIAPSPAAESCVVQSLHGGALTGLDTAFSIHRWFVAESMAGWMDYMCWLEDRLKIMSARIMPGSILDAVGTRPMSNHLEKDMYELKQLEDSVMDLLVILPIKIQTLCCLAKRYQELCSRFCVPPGACTCRKGIQGFEGYSAEALNYQKRAKVLQARVQSILSLLSDLVEYEELRTLKQLGAASHQESRAIKDLMVAIIGLVFIPLTLVENFFSTEFVKDDGEDMQVSKNAWSMAAVAVPLTLFVFAFWQLWLRYEQQLQPTALGRALRRMFRRRRAKVEEDAV
;
A
#
# COMPACT_ATOMS: atom_id res chain seq x y z
N LEU A 1 30.94 3.10 11.98
CA LEU A 1 30.78 3.49 10.56
C LEU A 1 29.93 2.42 9.87
N ARG A 2 28.94 2.81 9.06
CA ARG A 2 28.06 1.87 8.35
C ARG A 2 28.38 1.86 6.86
N ARG A 3 28.35 0.68 6.24
CA ARG A 3 28.57 0.45 4.81
C ARG A 3 27.48 -0.46 4.25
N VAL A 4 27.32 -0.46 2.93
CA VAL A 4 26.34 -1.31 2.26
C VAL A 4 27.07 -2.35 1.41
N GLU A 5 26.72 -3.61 1.58
CA GLU A 5 27.35 -4.73 0.88
C GLU A 5 26.29 -5.73 0.39
N PRO A 6 26.52 -6.37 -0.77
CA PRO A 6 25.66 -7.45 -1.24
C PRO A 6 25.71 -8.61 -0.24
N ASN A 7 24.55 -9.14 0.12
CA ASN A 7 24.43 -10.19 1.14
C ASN A 7 24.61 -11.62 0.60
N GLY A 8 24.80 -11.76 -0.72
CA GLY A 8 25.01 -13.05 -1.41
C GLY A 8 23.81 -14.01 -1.37
N ARG A 9 22.64 -13.55 -0.92
CA ARG A 9 21.44 -14.40 -0.79
C ARG A 9 20.68 -14.43 -2.12
N CYS A 10 20.43 -15.61 -2.65
CA CYS A 10 19.48 -15.85 -3.75
C CYS A 10 18.03 -15.84 -3.23
N SER A 11 17.64 -14.76 -2.53
CA SER A 11 16.29 -14.59 -1.99
C SER A 11 15.55 -13.54 -2.81
N PRO A 12 14.20 -13.62 -2.93
CA PRO A 12 13.40 -12.52 -3.48
C PRO A 12 13.43 -11.24 -2.62
N HIS A 13 14.04 -11.30 -1.43
CA HIS A 13 14.21 -10.17 -0.51
C HIS A 13 15.40 -9.28 -0.91
N SER A 14 15.58 -8.15 -0.22
CA SER A 14 16.68 -7.20 -0.47
C SER A 14 18.04 -7.91 -0.63
N PRO A 15 18.76 -7.72 -1.75
CA PRO A 15 20.09 -8.30 -1.98
C PRO A 15 21.18 -7.54 -1.21
N TRP A 16 20.81 -6.44 -0.55
CA TRP A 16 21.72 -5.57 0.17
C TRP A 16 21.65 -5.81 1.67
N SER A 17 22.78 -5.59 2.34
CA SER A 17 22.87 -5.58 3.79
C SER A 17 23.67 -4.38 4.27
N ILE A 18 23.16 -3.71 5.30
CA ILE A 18 23.87 -2.63 5.97
C ILE A 18 24.74 -3.25 7.06
N ARG A 19 26.05 -3.11 6.91
CA ARG A 19 27.06 -3.59 7.89
C ARG A 19 27.58 -2.43 8.71
N GLN A 20 28.00 -2.72 9.93
CA GLN A 20 28.55 -1.73 10.84
C GLN A 20 29.92 -2.18 11.34
N THR A 21 30.90 -1.28 11.20
CA THR A 21 32.24 -1.44 11.75
C THR A 21 32.45 -0.43 12.88
N GLY A 22 32.88 -0.92 14.03
CA GLY A 22 33.32 -0.10 15.16
C GLY A 22 34.81 0.19 15.04
N VAL A 23 35.19 1.46 15.20
CA VAL A 23 36.59 1.89 15.23
C VAL A 23 36.80 2.68 16.50
N TYR A 24 37.66 2.18 17.37
CA TYR A 24 38.13 2.89 18.56
C TYR A 24 39.62 3.16 18.41
N GLN A 25 40.04 4.37 18.78
CA GLN A 25 41.44 4.76 18.81
C GLN A 25 41.77 5.39 20.16
N LYS A 26 42.84 4.91 20.78
CA LYS A 26 43.50 5.57 21.91
C LYS A 26 44.87 6.05 21.47
N LEU A 27 45.05 7.38 21.45
CA LEU A 27 46.34 8.01 21.24
C LEU A 27 47.06 8.15 22.58
N ILE A 28 48.22 7.50 22.73
CA ILE A 28 49.08 7.54 23.91
C ILE A 28 50.23 8.49 23.62
N GLN A 29 50.41 9.46 24.51
CA GLN A 29 51.48 10.45 24.47
C GLN A 29 52.53 10.11 25.54
N ASN A 30 53.80 9.97 25.13
CA ASN A 30 54.91 9.94 26.08
C ASN A 30 55.33 11.37 26.42
N GLN A 31 55.51 11.64 27.72
CA GLN A 31 55.80 12.97 28.27
C GLN A 31 57.24 13.46 28.03
N GLU A 32 58.15 12.59 27.60
CA GLU A 32 59.51 12.99 27.27
C GLU A 32 59.58 13.60 25.88
N ARG A 33 60.22 14.78 25.80
CA ARG A 33 60.18 15.78 24.72
C ARG A 33 60.53 15.32 23.28
N CYS A 34 60.74 14.05 23.00
CA CYS A 34 61.03 13.53 21.66
C CYS A 34 60.37 12.17 21.33
N GLN A 35 59.41 12.23 20.39
CA GLN A 35 59.36 11.41 19.17
C GLN A 35 58.61 10.06 19.07
N LYS A 36 57.87 9.56 20.07
CA LYS A 36 56.97 8.39 19.82
C LYS A 36 55.56 8.59 20.36
N HIS A 37 54.65 8.91 19.44
CA HIS A 37 53.21 8.72 19.65
C HIS A 37 52.87 7.26 19.38
N SER A 38 52.21 6.60 20.32
CA SER A 38 51.66 5.26 20.10
C SER A 38 50.15 5.38 19.97
N SER A 39 49.57 4.78 18.94
CA SER A 39 48.12 4.69 18.80
C SER A 39 47.69 3.24 18.88
N VAL A 40 46.74 2.97 19.78
CA VAL A 40 46.10 1.65 19.89
C VAL A 40 44.74 1.73 19.20
N PHE A 41 44.48 0.80 18.28
CA PHE A 41 43.21 0.67 17.59
C PHE A 41 42.49 -0.59 18.02
N LEU A 42 41.19 -0.48 18.27
CA LEU A 42 40.29 -1.62 18.45
C LEU A 42 39.25 -1.56 17.32
N LEU A 43 39.24 -2.59 16.50
CA LEU A 43 38.37 -2.73 15.34
C LEU A 43 37.35 -3.82 15.61
N ILE A 44 36.07 -3.50 15.44
CA ILE A 44 34.95 -4.42 15.68
C ILE A 44 34.24 -4.63 14.36
N ALA A 45 34.20 -5.88 13.88
CA ALA A 45 33.62 -6.28 12.60
C ALA A 45 34.11 -5.44 11.39
N PRO A 46 35.44 -5.35 11.14
CA PRO A 46 35.96 -4.78 9.89
C PRO A 46 35.55 -5.64 8.67
N SER A 47 35.57 -5.09 7.46
CA SER A 47 35.46 -5.95 6.26
C SER A 47 36.75 -6.76 6.07
N PRO A 48 36.70 -7.86 5.29
CA PRO A 48 37.91 -8.56 4.89
C PRO A 48 38.91 -7.67 4.14
N ALA A 49 38.40 -6.73 3.33
CA ALA A 49 39.23 -5.74 2.63
C ALA A 49 39.91 -4.78 3.61
N ALA A 50 39.19 -4.38 4.67
CA ALA A 50 39.73 -3.56 5.76
C ALA A 50 40.83 -4.22 6.53
N GLU A 51 40.57 -5.44 6.95
CA GLU A 51 41.51 -6.21 7.72
C GLU A 51 42.81 -6.40 6.93
N SER A 52 42.68 -6.81 5.65
CA SER A 52 43.83 -6.98 4.76
C SER A 52 44.63 -5.69 4.57
N CYS A 53 43.95 -4.55 4.36
CA CYS A 53 44.62 -3.28 4.13
C CYS A 53 45.33 -2.76 5.40
N VAL A 54 44.70 -2.90 6.57
CA VAL A 54 45.31 -2.55 7.86
C VAL A 54 46.53 -3.42 8.12
N VAL A 55 46.42 -4.73 7.94
CA VAL A 55 47.55 -5.67 8.12
C VAL A 55 48.70 -5.32 7.18
N GLN A 56 48.42 -5.06 5.90
CA GLN A 56 49.45 -4.68 4.93
C GLN A 56 50.12 -3.35 5.28
N SER A 57 49.34 -2.37 5.76
CA SER A 57 49.85 -1.06 6.20
C SER A 57 50.72 -1.16 7.46
N LEU A 58 50.49 -2.15 8.31
CA LEU A 58 51.31 -2.42 9.49
C LEU A 58 52.63 -3.13 9.15
N HIS A 59 52.64 -3.97 8.10
CA HIS A 59 53.85 -4.70 7.66
C HIS A 59 54.78 -3.85 6.77
N GLY A 60 54.26 -2.84 6.07
CA GLY A 60 55.00 -1.98 5.13
C GLY A 60 56.02 -1.01 5.74
N GLY A 61 56.34 -1.14 7.03
CA GLY A 61 57.24 -0.25 7.76
C GLY A 61 56.50 0.60 8.78
N ALA A 62 57.10 0.78 9.96
CA ALA A 62 56.55 1.54 11.07
C ALA A 62 56.29 2.98 10.65
N LEU A 63 55.06 3.23 10.24
CA LEU A 63 54.52 4.55 9.93
C LEU A 63 54.68 5.41 11.20
N THR A 64 55.67 6.31 11.19
CA THR A 64 55.98 7.18 12.33
C THR A 64 55.17 8.47 12.24
N GLY A 65 54.33 8.74 13.23
CA GLY A 65 53.72 10.04 13.44
C GLY A 65 52.19 10.04 13.47
N LEU A 66 51.65 11.26 13.54
CA LEU A 66 50.21 11.51 13.63
C LEU A 66 49.47 11.13 12.33
N ASP A 67 50.15 11.23 11.19
CA ASP A 67 49.63 10.93 9.84
C ASP A 67 49.19 9.46 9.69
N THR A 68 49.90 8.55 10.34
CA THR A 68 49.60 7.11 10.41
C THR A 68 48.27 6.84 11.09
N ALA A 69 48.11 7.44 12.28
CA ALA A 69 46.98 7.23 13.13
C ALA A 69 45.70 7.76 12.45
N PHE A 70 45.87 8.81 11.63
CA PHE A 70 44.83 9.44 10.84
C PHE A 70 44.50 8.69 9.55
N SER A 71 45.49 8.05 8.93
CA SER A 71 45.32 7.28 7.71
C SER A 71 44.36 6.10 7.89
N ILE A 72 44.38 5.45 9.05
CA ILE A 72 43.47 4.35 9.37
C ILE A 72 42.00 4.82 9.38
N HIS A 73 41.71 5.94 10.04
CA HIS A 73 40.34 6.49 10.03
C HIS A 73 39.91 6.95 8.65
N ARG A 74 40.80 7.56 7.87
CA ARG A 74 40.52 7.95 6.48
C ARG A 74 40.12 6.72 5.66
N TRP A 75 40.84 5.61 5.83
CA TRP A 75 40.59 4.37 5.14
C TRP A 75 39.22 3.77 5.52
N PHE A 76 38.92 3.65 6.82
CA PHE A 76 37.61 3.15 7.28
C PHE A 76 36.46 4.06 6.87
N VAL A 77 36.67 5.38 6.83
CA VAL A 77 35.67 6.31 6.32
C VAL A 77 35.43 6.08 4.83
N ALA A 78 36.49 5.97 4.02
CA ALA A 78 36.39 5.72 2.59
C ALA A 78 35.64 4.41 2.31
N GLU A 79 36.01 3.33 3.01
CA GLU A 79 35.31 2.05 2.94
C GLU A 79 33.84 2.19 3.34
N SER A 80 33.54 3.00 4.36
CA SER A 80 32.16 3.24 4.78
C SER A 80 31.31 3.91 3.72
N MET A 81 31.90 4.60 2.74
CA MET A 81 31.21 5.22 1.61
C MET A 81 30.83 4.23 0.51
N ALA A 82 31.45 3.04 0.49
CA ALA A 82 31.18 2.03 -0.52
C ALA A 82 29.74 1.49 -0.46
N GLY A 83 29.20 1.17 -1.64
CA GLY A 83 27.91 0.50 -1.84
C GLY A 83 26.66 1.36 -1.60
N TRP A 84 26.77 2.56 -1.02
CA TRP A 84 25.60 3.43 -0.81
C TRP A 84 24.96 3.86 -2.13
N MET A 85 25.77 4.22 -3.12
CA MET A 85 25.31 4.62 -4.46
C MET A 85 24.50 3.50 -5.12
N ASP A 86 25.06 2.30 -5.19
CA ASP A 86 24.44 1.14 -5.84
C ASP A 86 23.16 0.71 -5.12
N TYR A 87 23.16 0.78 -3.79
CA TYR A 87 21.98 0.52 -2.98
C TYR A 87 20.85 1.52 -3.28
N MET A 88 21.15 2.82 -3.36
CA MET A 88 20.14 3.82 -3.71
C MET A 88 19.63 3.65 -5.14
N CYS A 89 20.50 3.33 -6.10
CA CYS A 89 20.08 3.00 -7.47
C CYS A 89 19.11 1.81 -7.47
N TRP A 90 19.42 0.76 -6.72
CA TRP A 90 18.54 -0.41 -6.59
C TRP A 90 17.17 -0.05 -5.99
N LEU A 91 17.13 0.79 -4.95
CA LEU A 91 15.86 1.27 -4.38
C LEU A 91 15.06 2.11 -5.39
N GLU A 92 15.74 2.99 -6.12
CA GLU A 92 15.13 3.83 -7.16
C GLU A 92 14.56 2.98 -8.30
N ASP A 93 15.28 1.94 -8.73
CA ASP A 93 14.81 1.05 -9.80
C ASP A 93 13.64 0.18 -9.35
N ARG A 94 13.65 -0.31 -8.10
CA ARG A 94 12.48 -0.97 -7.52
C ARG A 94 11.26 -0.06 -7.48
N LEU A 95 11.44 1.20 -7.09
CA LEU A 95 10.34 2.17 -7.09
C LEU A 95 9.79 2.41 -8.51
N LYS A 96 10.67 2.51 -9.53
CA LYS A 96 10.24 2.67 -10.93
C LYS A 96 9.41 1.48 -11.39
N ILE A 97 9.85 0.26 -11.10
CA ILE A 97 9.13 -0.97 -11.46
C ILE A 97 7.75 -1.00 -10.79
N MET A 98 7.67 -0.69 -9.49
CA MET A 98 6.40 -0.64 -8.75
C MET A 98 5.49 0.46 -9.31
N SER A 99 6.01 1.67 -9.49
CA SER A 99 5.27 2.79 -10.04
C SER A 99 4.67 2.47 -11.41
N ALA A 100 5.42 1.83 -12.30
CA ALA A 100 4.92 1.42 -13.61
C ALA A 100 3.78 0.39 -13.53
N ARG A 101 3.82 -0.51 -12.53
CA ARG A 101 2.75 -1.50 -12.30
C ARG A 101 1.47 -0.85 -11.76
N ILE A 102 1.61 0.19 -10.95
CA ILE A 102 0.52 0.91 -10.25
C ILE A 102 -0.17 1.95 -11.16
N MET A 103 0.40 2.33 -12.31
CA MET A 103 -0.17 3.39 -13.14
C MET A 103 -1.59 3.05 -13.65
N PRO A 104 -2.51 4.03 -13.71
CA PRO A 104 -3.94 3.80 -13.94
C PRO A 104 -4.31 2.99 -15.19
N GLY A 105 -3.49 3.02 -16.24
CA GLY A 105 -3.73 2.27 -17.48
C GLY A 105 -3.76 0.76 -17.29
N SER A 106 -2.94 0.18 -16.40
CA SER A 106 -2.96 -1.26 -16.12
C SER A 106 -4.10 -1.67 -15.19
N ILE A 107 -4.48 -0.76 -14.29
CA ILE A 107 -5.49 -0.97 -13.24
C ILE A 107 -6.90 -0.83 -13.84
N LEU A 108 -7.16 0.19 -14.66
CA LEU A 108 -8.46 0.43 -15.31
C LEU A 108 -8.84 -0.67 -16.31
N ASP A 109 -7.87 -1.28 -16.99
CA ASP A 109 -8.11 -2.41 -17.90
C ASP A 109 -8.39 -3.73 -17.14
N ALA A 110 -7.83 -3.89 -15.93
CA ALA A 110 -8.03 -5.07 -15.09
C ALA A 110 -9.40 -5.11 -14.38
N VAL A 111 -10.04 -3.95 -14.22
CA VAL A 111 -11.38 -3.76 -13.59
C VAL A 111 -12.50 -4.55 -14.29
N GLY A 112 -12.24 -5.11 -15.49
CA GLY A 112 -13.22 -5.89 -16.23
C GLY A 112 -13.27 -7.40 -15.94
N THR A 113 -12.22 -8.05 -15.40
CA THR A 113 -12.11 -9.52 -15.54
C THR A 113 -11.50 -10.35 -14.39
N ARG A 114 -10.88 -9.80 -13.32
CA ARG A 114 -10.26 -10.63 -12.26
C ARG A 114 -10.38 -10.04 -10.85
N PRO A 115 -10.39 -10.88 -9.79
CA PRO A 115 -10.36 -10.39 -8.40
C PRO A 115 -9.03 -9.66 -8.14
N MET A 116 -9.15 -8.37 -7.86
CA MET A 116 -8.06 -7.38 -7.81
C MET A 116 -7.24 -7.43 -6.50
N SER A 117 -7.82 -7.96 -5.42
CA SER A 117 -7.31 -7.79 -4.05
C SER A 117 -5.90 -8.33 -3.83
N ASN A 118 -5.60 -9.55 -4.32
CA ASN A 118 -4.34 -10.23 -3.97
C ASN A 118 -3.09 -9.56 -4.56
N HIS A 119 -3.22 -8.88 -5.70
CA HIS A 119 -2.08 -8.19 -6.32
C HIS A 119 -1.83 -6.82 -5.68
N LEU A 120 -2.91 -6.14 -5.31
CA LEU A 120 -2.86 -4.81 -4.69
C LEU A 120 -2.29 -4.86 -3.27
N GLU A 121 -2.71 -5.84 -2.46
CA GLU A 121 -2.16 -6.08 -1.13
C GLU A 121 -0.65 -6.36 -1.17
N LYS A 122 -0.21 -7.16 -2.14
CA LYS A 122 1.21 -7.45 -2.35
C LYS A 122 2.01 -6.20 -2.71
N ASP A 123 1.47 -5.37 -3.60
CA ASP A 123 2.13 -4.14 -4.03
C ASP A 123 2.23 -3.11 -2.90
N MET A 124 1.20 -3.03 -2.04
CA MET A 124 1.22 -2.21 -0.83
C MET A 124 2.29 -2.70 0.16
N TYR A 125 2.40 -4.01 0.39
CA TYR A 125 3.44 -4.58 1.26
C TYR A 125 4.85 -4.31 0.74
N GLU A 126 5.09 -4.53 -0.56
CA GLU A 126 6.40 -4.29 -1.17
C GLU A 126 6.80 -2.80 -1.13
N LEU A 127 5.84 -1.90 -1.36
CA LEU A 127 6.07 -0.46 -1.26
C LEU A 127 6.33 -0.03 0.19
N LYS A 128 5.66 -0.65 1.16
CA LYS A 128 5.92 -0.42 2.59
C LYS A 128 7.32 -0.85 3.00
N GLN A 129 7.76 -2.03 2.53
CA GLN A 129 9.13 -2.50 2.76
C GLN A 129 10.18 -1.55 2.16
N LEU A 130 9.86 -0.97 0.99
CA LEU A 130 10.71 0.04 0.37
C LEU A 130 10.75 1.34 1.19
N GLU A 131 9.61 1.79 1.71
CA GLU A 131 9.52 2.94 2.62
C GLU A 131 10.41 2.74 3.85
N ASP A 132 10.31 1.58 4.52
CA ASP A 132 11.13 1.26 5.68
C ASP A 132 12.63 1.29 5.35
N SER A 133 13.01 0.75 4.18
CA SER A 133 14.40 0.77 3.69
C SER A 133 14.92 2.19 3.44
N VAL A 134 14.05 3.11 3.01
CA VAL A 134 14.38 4.53 2.83
C VAL A 134 14.42 5.27 4.15
N MET A 135 13.56 4.93 5.11
CA MET A 135 13.59 5.47 6.47
C MET A 135 14.92 5.13 7.15
N ASP A 136 15.43 3.91 6.98
CA ASP A 136 16.76 3.52 7.47
C ASP A 136 17.87 4.44 6.91
N LEU A 137 17.83 4.75 5.60
CA LEU A 137 18.77 5.70 4.99
C LEU A 137 18.69 7.07 5.66
N LEU A 138 17.48 7.56 5.91
CA LEU A 138 17.24 8.87 6.53
C LEU A 138 17.69 8.95 7.98
N VAL A 139 17.77 7.83 8.69
CA VAL A 139 18.36 7.75 10.03
C VAL A 139 19.88 7.64 9.97
N ILE A 140 20.40 6.77 9.09
CA ILE A 140 21.83 6.43 9.05
C ILE A 140 22.69 7.57 8.50
N LEU A 141 22.27 8.18 7.39
CA LEU A 141 23.08 9.19 6.68
C LEU A 141 23.36 10.45 7.51
N PRO A 142 22.38 11.07 8.23
CA PRO A 142 22.69 12.21 9.10
C PRO A 142 23.68 11.86 10.22
N ILE A 143 23.56 10.68 10.84
CA ILE A 143 24.53 10.22 11.85
C ILE A 143 25.93 10.11 11.23
N LYS A 144 26.01 9.62 9.99
CA LYS A 144 27.27 9.52 9.25
C LYS A 144 27.88 10.90 8.99
N ILE A 145 27.09 11.85 8.45
CA ILE A 145 27.52 13.23 8.21
C ILE A 145 28.07 13.85 9.49
N GLN A 146 27.33 13.75 10.60
CA GLN A 146 27.75 14.28 11.89
C GLN A 146 29.06 13.65 12.37
N THR A 147 29.20 12.33 12.25
CA THR A 147 30.43 11.61 12.63
C THR A 147 31.63 12.11 11.82
N LEU A 148 31.47 12.29 10.50
CA LEU A 148 32.54 12.78 9.62
C LEU A 148 32.93 14.23 9.94
N CYS A 149 31.96 15.10 10.19
CA CYS A 149 32.20 16.48 10.61
C CYS A 149 32.92 16.56 11.96
N CYS A 150 32.48 15.77 12.95
CA CYS A 150 33.13 15.68 14.26
C CYS A 150 34.57 15.17 14.14
N LEU A 151 34.80 14.16 13.30
CA LEU A 151 36.12 13.61 13.05
C LEU A 151 37.05 14.65 12.40
N ALA A 152 36.60 15.34 11.35
CA ALA A 152 37.36 16.40 10.69
C ALA A 152 37.75 17.53 11.67
N LYS A 153 36.81 18.00 12.50
CA LYS A 153 37.06 19.00 13.53
C LYS A 153 38.09 18.52 14.55
N ARG A 154 37.95 17.28 15.03
CA ARG A 154 38.90 16.71 15.99
C ARG A 154 40.30 16.59 15.41
N TYR A 155 40.40 16.29 14.12
CA TYR A 155 41.67 16.18 13.42
C TYR A 155 42.32 17.55 13.22
N GLN A 156 41.53 18.58 12.92
CA GLN A 156 41.98 19.97 12.87
C GLN A 156 42.59 20.41 14.22
N GLU A 157 41.95 20.07 15.34
CA GLU A 157 42.45 20.36 16.69
C GLU A 157 43.75 19.63 17.03
N LEU A 158 43.89 18.37 16.60
CA LEU A 158 45.10 17.59 16.84
C LEU A 158 46.24 18.10 15.94
N CYS A 159 45.95 18.43 14.68
CA CYS A 159 46.91 19.03 13.77
C CYS A 159 47.48 20.33 14.32
N SER A 160 46.64 21.23 14.84
CA SER A 160 47.12 22.52 15.39
C SER A 160 47.99 22.37 16.64
N ARG A 161 47.81 21.28 17.40
CA ARG A 161 48.58 21.00 18.62
C ARG A 161 49.91 20.27 18.37
N PHE A 162 49.96 19.39 17.38
CA PHE A 162 51.07 18.44 17.23
C PHE A 162 51.93 18.65 15.99
N CYS A 163 51.48 19.40 14.98
CA CYS A 163 52.27 19.65 13.78
C CYS A 163 53.19 20.88 13.94
N VAL A 164 54.50 20.65 13.90
CA VAL A 164 55.53 21.71 13.90
C VAL A 164 56.54 21.45 12.76
N PRO A 165 56.88 22.45 11.92
CA PRO A 165 56.30 23.79 11.84
C PRO A 165 54.89 23.80 11.21
N PRO A 166 54.03 24.77 11.57
CA PRO A 166 52.68 24.88 11.03
C PRO A 166 52.71 25.09 9.51
N GLY A 167 52.04 24.20 8.77
CA GLY A 167 51.94 24.25 7.30
C GLY A 167 52.80 23.24 6.54
N ALA A 168 53.78 22.59 7.18
CA ALA A 168 54.58 21.53 6.56
C ALA A 168 53.95 20.12 6.66
N CYS A 169 52.75 20.00 7.25
CA CYS A 169 52.08 18.72 7.50
C CYS A 169 51.06 18.32 6.41
N THR A 170 50.83 17.02 6.27
CA THR A 170 49.84 16.41 5.35
C THR A 170 48.40 16.45 5.86
N CYS A 171 48.19 16.87 7.12
CA CYS A 171 46.89 16.86 7.79
C CYS A 171 45.79 17.58 7.00
N ARG A 172 46.12 18.69 6.32
CA ARG A 172 45.15 19.44 5.49
C ARG A 172 44.49 18.56 4.43
N LYS A 173 45.25 17.67 3.77
CA LYS A 173 44.71 16.75 2.76
C LYS A 173 43.76 15.73 3.39
N GLY A 174 44.10 15.21 4.57
CA GLY A 174 43.24 14.29 5.31
C GLY A 174 41.91 14.94 5.73
N ILE A 175 41.97 16.17 6.26
CA ILE A 175 40.80 16.93 6.70
C ILE A 175 39.88 17.27 5.52
N GLN A 176 40.44 17.75 4.41
CA GLN A 176 39.68 17.97 3.17
C GLN A 176 39.05 16.67 2.64
N GLY A 177 39.71 15.53 2.81
CA GLY A 177 39.14 14.23 2.49
C GLY A 177 37.86 13.93 3.28
N PHE A 178 37.87 14.17 4.60
CA PHE A 178 36.67 14.00 5.43
C PHE A 178 35.54 14.97 5.07
N GLU A 179 35.87 16.21 4.72
CA GLU A 179 34.91 17.19 4.20
C GLU A 179 34.31 16.75 2.86
N GLY A 180 35.11 16.16 1.99
CA GLY A 180 34.62 15.55 0.74
C GLY A 180 33.62 14.42 1.01
N TYR A 181 33.96 13.50 1.92
CA TYR A 181 33.07 12.41 2.29
C TYR A 181 31.79 12.89 3.00
N SER A 182 31.85 13.97 3.78
CA SER A 182 30.67 14.54 4.42
C SER A 182 29.74 15.20 3.39
N ALA A 183 30.28 15.90 2.41
CA ALA A 183 29.53 16.45 1.29
C ALA A 183 28.88 15.35 0.43
N GLU A 184 29.59 14.25 0.18
CA GLU A 184 29.05 13.09 -0.53
C GLU A 184 27.91 12.40 0.26
N ALA A 185 28.10 12.19 1.57
CA ALA A 185 27.05 11.64 2.43
C ALA A 185 25.81 12.56 2.50
N LEU A 186 26.01 13.87 2.45
CA LEU A 186 24.92 14.85 2.35
C LEU A 186 24.15 14.73 1.03
N ASN A 187 24.83 14.46 -0.09
CA ASN A 187 24.17 14.20 -1.36
C ASN A 187 23.32 12.92 -1.30
N TYR A 188 23.81 11.87 -0.66
CA TYR A 188 23.03 10.65 -0.40
C TYR A 188 21.79 10.94 0.45
N GLN A 189 21.93 11.78 1.48
CA GLN A 189 20.79 12.16 2.32
C GLN A 189 19.72 12.92 1.53
N LYS A 190 20.14 13.87 0.68
CA LYS A 190 19.22 14.62 -0.20
C LYS A 190 18.47 13.69 -1.14
N ARG A 191 19.16 12.72 -1.75
CA ARG A 191 18.54 11.71 -2.62
C ARG A 191 17.54 10.82 -1.87
N ALA A 192 17.90 10.35 -0.67
CA ALA A 192 17.00 9.57 0.17
C ALA A 192 15.69 10.34 0.50
N LYS A 193 15.76 11.66 0.76
CA LYS A 193 14.57 12.50 0.98
C LYS A 193 13.67 12.58 -0.25
N VAL A 194 14.26 12.74 -1.44
CA VAL A 194 13.49 12.75 -2.69
C VAL A 194 12.82 11.39 -2.91
N LEU A 195 13.56 10.31 -2.65
CA LEU A 195 13.03 8.96 -2.77
C LEU A 195 11.88 8.71 -1.79
N GLN A 196 12.00 9.16 -0.55
CA GLN A 196 10.93 9.08 0.46
C GLN A 196 9.65 9.79 -0.02
N ALA A 197 9.78 11.03 -0.51
CA ALA A 197 8.64 11.79 -1.00
C ALA A 197 7.92 11.07 -2.16
N ARG A 198 8.68 10.42 -3.05
CA ARG A 198 8.10 9.63 -4.14
C ARG A 198 7.38 8.37 -3.64
N VAL A 199 7.99 7.64 -2.71
CA VAL A 199 7.37 6.44 -2.10
C VAL A 199 6.06 6.81 -1.41
N GLN A 200 6.07 7.88 -0.60
CA GLN A 200 4.87 8.37 0.10
C GLN A 200 3.77 8.82 -0.87
N SER A 201 4.13 9.52 -1.95
CA SER A 201 3.17 9.91 -2.98
C SER A 201 2.50 8.71 -3.62
N ILE A 202 3.26 7.67 -3.97
CA ILE A 202 2.71 6.45 -4.57
C ILE A 202 1.85 5.68 -3.56
N LEU A 203 2.26 5.61 -2.30
CA LEU A 203 1.50 4.95 -1.24
C LEU A 203 0.16 5.65 -1.01
N SER A 204 0.13 6.99 -1.01
CA SER A 204 -1.11 7.76 -0.93
C SER A 204 -2.04 7.45 -2.10
N LEU A 205 -1.52 7.48 -3.33
CA LEU A 205 -2.31 7.19 -4.53
C LEU A 205 -2.89 5.77 -4.51
N LEU A 206 -2.14 4.79 -4.01
CA LEU A 206 -2.63 3.42 -3.85
C LEU A 206 -3.76 3.33 -2.82
N SER A 207 -3.60 3.98 -1.66
CA SER A 207 -4.65 4.03 -0.63
C SER A 207 -5.93 4.66 -1.17
N ASP A 208 -5.81 5.77 -1.91
CA ASP A 208 -6.96 6.46 -2.52
C ASP A 208 -7.66 5.58 -3.56
N LEU A 209 -6.91 4.77 -4.32
CA LEU A 209 -7.46 3.82 -5.29
C LEU A 209 -8.22 2.68 -4.60
N VAL A 210 -7.70 2.15 -3.51
CA VAL A 210 -8.38 1.12 -2.69
C VAL A 210 -9.69 1.68 -2.15
N GLU A 211 -9.67 2.86 -1.55
CA GLU A 211 -10.87 3.52 -1.00
C GLU A 211 -11.91 3.78 -2.12
N TYR A 212 -11.47 4.21 -3.29
CA TYR A 212 -12.35 4.40 -4.43
C TYR A 212 -13.02 3.09 -4.89
N GLU A 213 -12.29 1.97 -4.90
CA GLU A 213 -12.83 0.66 -5.23
C GLU A 213 -13.89 0.23 -4.21
N GLU A 214 -13.61 0.37 -2.91
CA GLU A 214 -14.57 0.08 -1.84
C GLU A 214 -15.85 0.90 -1.99
N LEU A 215 -15.73 2.22 -2.20
CA LEU A 215 -16.88 3.10 -2.42
C LEU A 215 -17.69 2.70 -3.66
N ARG A 216 -17.02 2.26 -4.72
CA ARG A 216 -17.70 1.79 -5.94
C ARG A 216 -18.47 0.49 -5.68
N THR A 217 -17.88 -0.47 -4.98
CA THR A 217 -18.56 -1.74 -4.65
C THR A 217 -19.77 -1.49 -3.75
N LEU A 218 -19.65 -0.61 -2.75
CA LEU A 218 -20.76 -0.20 -1.89
C LEU A 218 -21.88 0.48 -2.68
N LYS A 219 -21.55 1.37 -3.62
CA LYS A 219 -22.55 2.00 -4.51
C LYS A 219 -23.26 0.98 -5.39
N GLN A 220 -22.53 0.01 -5.94
CA GLN A 220 -23.13 -1.07 -6.75
C GLN A 220 -24.08 -1.94 -5.92
N LEU A 221 -23.66 -2.30 -4.70
CA LEU A 221 -24.49 -3.08 -3.78
C LEU A 221 -25.74 -2.30 -3.34
N GLY A 222 -25.59 -1.01 -3.04
CA GLY A 222 -26.71 -0.12 -2.71
C GLY A 222 -27.68 0.07 -3.87
N ALA A 223 -27.19 0.21 -5.10
CA ALA A 223 -28.03 0.30 -6.29
C ALA A 223 -28.81 -0.99 -6.56
N ALA A 224 -28.16 -2.14 -6.42
CA ALA A 224 -28.81 -3.45 -6.53
C ALA A 224 -29.88 -3.63 -5.45
N SER A 225 -29.56 -3.30 -4.19
CA SER A 225 -30.50 -3.37 -3.06
C SER A 225 -31.69 -2.42 -3.23
N HIS A 226 -31.47 -1.21 -3.75
CA HIS A 226 -32.54 -0.27 -4.06
C HIS A 226 -33.45 -0.79 -5.17
N GLN A 227 -32.90 -1.44 -6.19
CA GLN A 227 -33.68 -2.06 -7.25
C GLN A 227 -34.54 -3.21 -6.70
N GLU A 228 -33.95 -4.09 -5.88
CA GLU A 228 -34.68 -5.17 -5.21
C GLU A 228 -35.79 -4.63 -4.30
N SER A 229 -35.51 -3.57 -3.54
CA SER A 229 -36.48 -2.92 -2.65
C SER A 229 -37.64 -2.30 -3.42
N ARG A 230 -37.40 -1.72 -4.61
CA ARG A 230 -38.48 -1.20 -5.48
C ARG A 230 -39.34 -2.34 -6.02
N ALA A 231 -38.72 -3.41 -6.52
CA ALA A 231 -39.45 -4.58 -7.00
C ALA A 231 -40.34 -5.20 -5.92
N ILE A 232 -39.85 -5.30 -4.68
CA ILE A 232 -40.63 -5.80 -3.54
C ILE A 232 -41.79 -4.86 -3.21
N LYS A 233 -41.56 -3.53 -3.22
CA LYS A 233 -42.62 -2.54 -2.97
C LYS A 233 -43.71 -2.56 -4.03
N ASP A 234 -43.34 -2.64 -5.31
CA ASP A 234 -44.30 -2.71 -6.42
C ASP A 234 -45.14 -3.99 -6.32
N LEU A 235 -44.51 -5.12 -5.97
CA LEU A 235 -45.21 -6.39 -5.75
C LEU A 235 -46.18 -6.32 -4.55
N MET A 236 -45.79 -5.66 -3.46
CA MET A 236 -46.67 -5.46 -2.30
C MET A 236 -47.91 -4.62 -2.64
N VAL A 237 -47.76 -3.53 -3.40
CA VAL A 237 -48.89 -2.70 -3.84
C VAL A 237 -49.84 -3.50 -4.75
N ALA A 238 -49.29 -4.29 -5.68
CA ALA A 238 -50.08 -5.16 -6.54
C ALA A 238 -50.88 -6.21 -5.74
N ILE A 239 -50.27 -6.81 -4.72
CA ILE A 239 -50.95 -7.77 -3.83
C ILE A 239 -52.11 -7.09 -3.09
N ILE A 240 -51.88 -5.92 -2.49
CA ILE A 240 -52.92 -5.19 -1.75
C ILE A 240 -54.10 -4.86 -2.69
N GLY A 241 -53.82 -4.38 -3.90
CA GLY A 241 -54.86 -4.10 -4.90
C GLY A 241 -55.64 -5.35 -5.31
N LEU A 242 -54.97 -6.46 -5.58
CA LEU A 242 -55.61 -7.71 -6.01
C LEU A 242 -56.57 -8.29 -4.95
N VAL A 243 -56.26 -8.13 -3.65
CA VAL A 243 -57.11 -8.66 -2.57
C VAL A 243 -58.20 -7.67 -2.18
N PHE A 244 -57.88 -6.39 -2.03
CA PHE A 244 -58.83 -5.39 -1.52
C PHE A 244 -59.87 -4.94 -2.56
N ILE A 245 -59.52 -4.88 -3.85
CA ILE A 245 -60.47 -4.45 -4.88
C ILE A 245 -61.68 -5.40 -5.01
N PRO A 246 -61.51 -6.73 -5.15
CA PRO A 246 -62.66 -7.63 -5.22
C PRO A 246 -63.39 -7.76 -3.88
N LEU A 247 -62.67 -7.65 -2.74
CA LEU A 247 -63.30 -7.69 -1.42
C LEU A 247 -64.21 -6.47 -1.18
N THR A 248 -63.75 -5.27 -1.55
CA THR A 248 -64.56 -4.05 -1.43
C THR A 248 -65.73 -4.01 -2.42
N LEU A 249 -65.59 -4.63 -3.59
CA LEU A 249 -66.70 -4.81 -4.53
C LEU A 249 -67.82 -5.66 -3.89
N VAL A 250 -67.45 -6.79 -3.28
CA VAL A 250 -68.39 -7.66 -2.58
C VAL A 250 -69.04 -6.91 -1.41
N GLU A 251 -68.25 -6.23 -0.57
CA GLU A 251 -68.77 -5.43 0.53
C GLU A 251 -69.76 -4.36 0.07
N ASN A 252 -69.48 -3.65 -1.02
CA ASN A 252 -70.39 -2.63 -1.57
C ASN A 252 -71.69 -3.21 -2.12
N PHE A 253 -71.64 -4.31 -2.89
CA PHE A 253 -72.86 -4.94 -3.40
C PHE A 253 -73.75 -5.43 -2.27
N PHE A 254 -73.16 -6.07 -1.26
CA PHE A 254 -73.91 -6.56 -0.11
C PHE A 254 -74.36 -5.45 0.84
N SER A 255 -73.64 -4.33 0.95
CA SER A 255 -74.08 -3.17 1.76
C SER A 255 -75.31 -2.48 1.16
N THR A 256 -75.52 -2.56 -0.15
CA THR A 256 -76.70 -1.96 -0.81
C THR A 256 -77.95 -2.83 -0.78
N GLU A 257 -77.83 -4.15 -0.58
CA GLU A 257 -79.00 -5.05 -0.52
C GLU A 257 -79.58 -5.26 0.89
N PHE A 258 -78.83 -4.89 1.95
CA PHE A 258 -79.22 -5.18 3.33
C PHE A 258 -80.02 -4.08 4.06
N VAL A 259 -80.33 -2.95 3.41
CA VAL A 259 -81.20 -1.91 3.97
C VAL A 259 -82.41 -1.70 3.06
N LYS A 260 -83.54 -2.32 3.42
CA LYS A 260 -84.87 -1.84 3.00
C LYS A 260 -85.46 -1.07 4.17
N ASP A 261 -85.62 0.23 3.98
CA ASP A 261 -86.20 1.14 4.96
C ASP A 261 -87.72 1.18 4.76
N ASP A 262 -88.46 0.43 5.58
CA ASP A 262 -89.90 0.58 5.75
C ASP A 262 -90.18 0.97 7.22
N GLY A 263 -89.80 2.20 7.57
CA GLY A 263 -90.57 3.12 8.42
C GLY A 263 -90.81 2.83 9.91
N GLU A 264 -90.75 1.60 10.43
CA GLU A 264 -91.05 1.40 11.86
C GLU A 264 -90.44 0.18 12.58
N ASP A 265 -89.69 -0.72 11.94
CA ASP A 265 -88.95 -1.74 12.70
C ASP A 265 -87.71 -2.27 11.98
N MET A 266 -86.53 -2.11 12.59
CA MET A 266 -85.25 -2.47 12.00
C MET A 266 -85.01 -3.99 12.14
N GLN A 267 -85.63 -4.79 11.28
CA GLN A 267 -85.40 -6.23 11.26
C GLN A 267 -84.14 -6.60 10.47
N VAL A 268 -83.11 -7.05 11.21
CA VAL A 268 -81.93 -7.70 10.64
C VAL A 268 -82.37 -9.01 9.95
N SER A 269 -82.15 -9.08 8.63
CA SER A 269 -82.50 -10.22 7.79
C SER A 269 -81.91 -11.54 8.31
N LYS A 270 -82.76 -12.58 8.42
CA LYS A 270 -82.43 -13.94 8.91
C LYS A 270 -81.42 -14.71 8.04
N ASN A 271 -80.93 -14.14 6.93
CA ASN A 271 -80.01 -14.78 6.00
C ASN A 271 -78.55 -14.34 6.18
N ALA A 272 -78.14 -13.89 7.36
CA ALA A 272 -76.74 -13.49 7.64
C ALA A 272 -75.69 -14.58 7.33
N TRP A 273 -76.07 -15.85 7.28
CA TRP A 273 -75.18 -16.97 6.94
C TRP A 273 -74.75 -16.97 5.46
N SER A 274 -75.48 -16.29 4.56
CA SER A 274 -75.08 -16.13 3.16
C SER A 274 -73.79 -15.32 3.02
N MET A 275 -73.50 -14.41 3.96
CA MET A 275 -72.25 -13.65 4.01
C MET A 275 -71.04 -14.59 4.15
N ALA A 276 -71.12 -15.55 5.06
CA ALA A 276 -70.06 -16.54 5.24
C ALA A 276 -69.94 -17.48 4.04
N ALA A 277 -71.08 -17.87 3.44
CA ALA A 277 -71.11 -18.77 2.30
C ALA A 277 -70.45 -18.19 1.04
N VAL A 278 -70.43 -16.87 0.85
CA VAL A 278 -69.79 -16.21 -0.30
C VAL A 278 -68.37 -15.74 0.01
N ALA A 279 -68.10 -15.27 1.23
CA ALA A 279 -66.77 -14.78 1.60
C ALA A 279 -65.71 -15.90 1.67
N VAL A 280 -66.07 -17.09 2.16
CA VAL A 280 -65.15 -18.23 2.29
C VAL A 280 -64.64 -18.74 0.93
N PRO A 281 -65.49 -19.01 -0.09
CA PRO A 281 -64.98 -19.44 -1.39
C PRO A 281 -64.19 -18.34 -2.11
N LEU A 282 -64.55 -17.06 -1.93
CA LEU A 282 -63.81 -15.95 -2.53
C LEU A 282 -62.40 -15.83 -1.94
N THR A 283 -62.25 -15.95 -0.62
CA THR A 283 -60.94 -15.92 0.05
C THR A 283 -60.07 -17.12 -0.33
N LEU A 284 -60.67 -18.31 -0.43
CA LEU A 284 -59.99 -19.51 -0.95
C LEU A 284 -59.58 -19.35 -2.41
N PHE A 285 -60.39 -18.73 -3.26
CA PHE A 285 -60.07 -18.49 -4.66
C PHE A 285 -58.90 -17.52 -4.82
N VAL A 286 -58.90 -16.41 -4.07
CA VAL A 286 -57.79 -15.46 -4.05
C VAL A 286 -56.50 -16.12 -3.56
N PHE A 287 -56.58 -16.94 -2.49
CA PHE A 287 -55.42 -17.66 -1.97
C PHE A 287 -54.90 -18.72 -2.96
N ALA A 288 -55.79 -19.46 -3.62
CA ALA A 288 -55.44 -20.45 -4.64
C ALA A 288 -54.78 -19.79 -5.86
N PHE A 289 -55.33 -18.66 -6.33
CA PHE A 289 -54.75 -17.90 -7.44
C PHE A 289 -53.37 -17.35 -7.06
N TRP A 290 -53.20 -16.86 -5.84
CA TRP A 290 -51.90 -16.41 -5.31
C TRP A 290 -50.86 -17.53 -5.25
N GLN A 291 -51.23 -18.70 -4.70
CA GLN A 291 -50.35 -19.87 -4.66
C GLN A 291 -49.98 -20.35 -6.07
N LEU A 292 -50.92 -20.34 -7.01
CA LEU A 292 -50.65 -20.68 -8.41
C LEU A 292 -49.70 -19.68 -9.06
N TRP A 293 -49.93 -18.38 -8.84
CA TRP A 293 -49.10 -17.31 -9.38
C TRP A 293 -47.66 -17.38 -8.84
N LEU A 294 -47.47 -17.56 -7.53
CA LEU A 294 -46.15 -17.70 -6.92
C LEU A 294 -45.39 -18.94 -7.43
N ARG A 295 -46.10 -20.07 -7.60
CA ARG A 295 -45.50 -21.28 -8.18
C ARG A 295 -45.15 -21.09 -9.65
N TYR A 296 -45.97 -20.37 -10.41
CA TYR A 296 -45.74 -20.09 -11.82
C TYR A 296 -44.58 -19.08 -11.99
N GLU A 297 -44.48 -18.06 -11.15
CA GLU A 297 -43.42 -17.05 -11.17
C GLU A 297 -42.07 -17.60 -10.69
N GLN A 298 -42.07 -18.53 -9.71
CA GLN A 298 -40.86 -19.29 -9.35
C GLN A 298 -40.39 -20.22 -10.48
N GLN A 299 -41.31 -20.79 -11.27
CA GLN A 299 -40.97 -21.54 -12.48
C GLN A 299 -40.54 -20.64 -13.66
N LEU A 300 -40.98 -19.38 -13.70
CA LEU A 300 -40.63 -18.41 -14.74
C LEU A 300 -39.42 -17.51 -14.41
N GLN A 301 -38.73 -17.68 -13.29
CA GLN A 301 -37.43 -17.04 -13.14
C GLN A 301 -36.40 -17.57 -14.17
N PRO A 302 -35.60 -16.68 -14.78
CA PRO A 302 -35.28 -16.75 -16.20
C PRO A 302 -33.96 -17.48 -16.45
N THR A 303 -33.94 -18.80 -16.36
CA THR A 303 -32.69 -19.54 -16.61
C THR A 303 -32.45 -19.90 -18.08
N ALA A 304 -33.46 -19.92 -18.97
CA ALA A 304 -33.22 -20.30 -20.37
C ALA A 304 -33.40 -19.14 -21.38
N LEU A 305 -34.58 -18.50 -21.39
CA LEU A 305 -34.94 -17.56 -22.46
C LEU A 305 -34.22 -16.21 -22.36
N GLY A 306 -34.05 -15.68 -21.13
CA GLY A 306 -33.35 -14.41 -20.89
C GLY A 306 -31.85 -14.47 -21.18
N ARG A 307 -31.22 -15.65 -21.03
CA ARG A 307 -29.84 -15.91 -21.46
C ARG A 307 -29.73 -16.05 -22.98
N ALA A 308 -30.72 -16.67 -23.63
CA ALA A 308 -30.77 -16.82 -25.09
C ALA A 308 -30.97 -15.47 -25.81
N LEU A 309 -31.89 -14.63 -25.32
CA LEU A 309 -32.13 -13.29 -25.88
C LEU A 309 -30.92 -12.37 -25.69
N ARG A 310 -30.28 -12.37 -24.51
CA ARG A 310 -29.03 -11.59 -24.31
C ARG A 310 -27.88 -12.04 -25.23
N ARG A 311 -27.78 -13.34 -25.53
CA ARG A 311 -26.81 -13.87 -26.51
C ARG A 311 -27.17 -13.45 -27.94
N MET A 312 -28.45 -13.44 -28.31
CA MET A 312 -28.88 -12.96 -29.63
C MET A 312 -28.64 -11.45 -29.81
N PHE A 313 -28.94 -10.63 -28.79
CA PHE A 313 -28.70 -9.18 -28.87
C PHE A 313 -27.20 -8.84 -28.89
N ARG A 314 -26.35 -9.56 -28.16
CA ARG A 314 -24.88 -9.40 -28.28
C ARG A 314 -24.36 -9.80 -29.66
N ARG A 315 -24.88 -10.88 -30.25
CA ARG A 315 -24.50 -11.30 -31.61
C ARG A 315 -24.94 -10.31 -32.69
N ARG A 316 -26.12 -9.69 -32.54
CA ARG A 316 -26.56 -8.62 -33.47
C ARG A 316 -25.72 -7.36 -33.34
N ARG A 317 -25.26 -7.00 -32.14
CA ARG A 317 -24.43 -5.80 -31.94
C ARG A 317 -23.02 -5.96 -32.53
N ALA A 318 -22.41 -7.14 -32.35
CA ALA A 318 -21.10 -7.45 -32.96
C ALA A 318 -21.15 -7.46 -34.50
N LYS A 319 -22.26 -7.93 -35.08
CA LYS A 319 -22.43 -7.96 -36.55
C LYS A 319 -22.62 -6.57 -37.17
N VAL A 320 -23.22 -5.63 -36.43
CA VAL A 320 -23.37 -4.23 -36.87
C VAL A 320 -22.06 -3.45 -36.80
N GLU A 321 -21.12 -3.86 -35.94
CA GLU A 321 -19.77 -3.27 -35.86
C GLU A 321 -18.83 -3.80 -36.95
N GLU A 322 -19.02 -5.04 -37.40
CA GLU A 322 -18.23 -5.68 -38.46
C GLU A 322 -18.66 -5.22 -39.88
N ASP A 323 -19.93 -4.83 -40.05
CA ASP A 323 -20.46 -4.25 -41.30
C ASP A 323 -20.22 -2.71 -41.41
N ALA A 324 -19.61 -2.08 -40.40
CA ALA A 324 -19.34 -0.65 -40.32
C ALA A 324 -17.86 -0.26 -40.47
N VAL A 325 -16.99 -1.24 -40.80
CA VAL A 325 -15.56 -1.08 -41.14
C VAL A 325 -15.35 -1.44 -42.61
#